data_AF-A0A953B9U9-F1
#
_entry.id   AF-A0A953B9U9-F1
#
_cell.length_a   1.000
_cell.length_b   1.000
_cell.length_c   1.000
_cell.angle_alpha   90.00
_cell.angle_beta   90.00
_cell.angle_gamma   90.00
#
_symmetry.space_group_name_H-M   'P 1'
#
loop_
_entity.id
_entity.type
_entity.pdbx_description
1 polymer ?
#
loop_
_entity_poly.entity_id
_entity_poly.type
_entity_poly.pdbx_seq_one_letter_code
_entity_poly.pdbx_strand_id
1 'polypeptide(L)' 'SQLRRSALSIPGNLAEGFGRHHTKDKLNFYYASRGSLAETKSHLIYGQRSGILQTE' A
#
# COMPACT_ATOMS: atom_id res chain seq x y z
N SER A 1 7.34 8.26 8.32
CA SER A 1 6.68 7.14 9.02
C SER A 1 6.48 5.98 8.06
N GLN A 2 6.36 4.74 8.58
CA GLN A 2 6.07 3.56 7.74
C GLN A 2 4.68 3.63 7.10
N LEU A 3 3.70 4.21 7.78
CA LEU A 3 2.35 4.44 7.26
C LEU A 3 2.36 5.25 5.95
N ARG A 4 3.09 6.37 5.91
CA ARG A 4 3.18 7.20 4.69
C ARG A 4 3.88 6.45 3.55
N ARG A 5 4.92 5.67 3.84
CA ARG A 5 5.66 4.90 2.83
C ARG A 5 4.79 3.81 2.19
N SER A 6 4.15 2.99 3.03
CA SER A 6 3.25 1.94 2.55
C SER A 6 2.07 2.52 1.76
N ALA A 7 1.45 3.60 2.25
CA ALA A 7 0.34 4.24 1.54
C ALA A 7 0.75 4.83 0.18
N LEU A 8 1.89 5.53 0.08
CA LEU A 8 2.37 6.11 -1.18
C LEU A 8 2.87 5.06 -2.18
N SER A 9 3.30 3.89 -1.70
CA SER A 9 3.74 2.79 -2.56
C SER A 9 2.58 2.15 -3.34
N ILE A 10 1.35 2.21 -2.83
CA ILE A 10 0.15 1.64 -3.49
C ILE A 10 -0.07 2.25 -4.89
N PRO A 11 -0.27 3.58 -5.05
CA PRO A 11 -0.47 4.19 -6.36
C PRO A 11 0.80 4.13 -7.23
N GLY A 12 2.00 4.17 -6.63
CA GLY A 12 3.26 4.03 -7.37
C GLY A 12 3.36 2.68 -8.08
N ASN A 13 3.12 1.58 -7.36
CA ASN A 13 3.09 0.24 -7.94
C ASN A 13 1.94 0.08 -8.96
N LEU A 14 0.76 0.68 -8.72
CA LEU A 14 -0.33 0.64 -9.70
C LEU A 14 0.05 1.34 -11.00
N ALA A 15 0.65 2.53 -10.93
CA ALA A 15 1.09 3.28 -12.10
C ALA A 15 2.19 2.53 -12.88
N GLU A 16 3.18 1.98 -12.16
CA GLU A 16 4.26 1.23 -12.78
C GLU A 16 3.75 -0.06 -13.44
N GLY A 17 2.87 -0.81 -12.76
CA GLY A 17 2.19 -1.98 -13.30
C GLY A 17 1.35 -1.64 -14.52
N PHE A 18 0.59 -0.55 -14.48
CA PHE A 18 -0.22 -0.09 -15.61
C PHE A 18 0.64 0.16 -16.86
N GLY A 19 1.83 0.73 -16.70
CA GLY A 19 2.78 0.98 -17.78
C GLY A 19 3.45 -0.27 -18.39
N ARG A 20 3.34 -1.46 -17.77
CA ARG A 20 3.96 -2.69 -18.33
C ARG A 20 3.18 -3.23 -19.53
N HIS A 21 3.89 -3.84 -20.47
CA HIS A 21 3.29 -4.42 -21.68
C HIS A 21 2.62 -5.78 -21.43
N HIS A 22 3.28 -6.66 -20.67
CA HIS A 22 2.81 -8.03 -20.46
C HIS A 22 2.04 -8.20 -19.17
N THR A 23 0.95 -8.97 -19.22
CA THR A 23 0.08 -9.22 -18.06
C THR A 23 0.83 -9.78 -16.85
N LYS A 24 1.80 -10.69 -17.05
CA LYS A 24 2.59 -11.26 -15.95
C LYS A 24 3.37 -10.19 -15.19
N ASP A 25 3.94 -9.22 -15.90
CA ASP A 25 4.68 -8.12 -15.28
C ASP A 25 3.71 -7.20 -14.50
N LYS A 26 2.56 -6.86 -15.10
CA LYS A 26 1.50 -6.08 -14.42
C LYS A 26 1.10 -6.72 -13.09
N LEU A 27 0.89 -8.03 -13.09
CA LEU A 27 0.45 -8.78 -11.91
C LEU A 27 1.43 -8.67 -10.74
N ASN A 28 2.73 -8.70 -11.00
CA ASN A 28 3.75 -8.54 -9.95
C ASN A 28 3.60 -7.20 -9.22
N PHE A 29 3.42 -6.10 -9.97
CA PHE A 29 3.20 -4.77 -9.39
C PHE A 29 1.85 -4.67 -8.68
N TYR A 30 0.79 -5.22 -9.24
CA TYR A 30 -0.53 -5.19 -8.60
C TYR A 30 -0.56 -6.00 -7.30
N TYR A 31 0.16 -7.13 -7.24
CA TYR A 31 0.34 -7.87 -5.99
C TYR A 31 1.16 -7.07 -4.97
N ALA A 32 2.20 -6.35 -5.41
CA ALA A 32 2.93 -5.43 -4.54
C ALA A 32 2.02 -4.32 -3.98
N SER A 33 1.22 -3.66 -4.82
CA SER A 33 0.21 -2.67 -4.38
C SER A 33 -0.74 -3.25 -3.34
N ARG A 34 -1.21 -4.49 -3.55
CA ARG A 34 -2.10 -5.18 -2.59
C ARG A 34 -1.40 -5.46 -1.26
N GLY A 35 -0.12 -5.83 -1.30
CA GLY A 35 0.71 -5.97 -0.11
C GLY A 35 0.86 -4.66 0.67
N SER A 36 1.17 -3.57 -0.02
CA SER A 36 1.28 -2.23 0.58
C SER A 36 -0.03 -1.73 1.17
N LEU A 37 -1.18 -2.06 0.55
CA LEU A 37 -2.50 -1.76 1.11
C LEU A 37 -2.75 -2.52 2.42
N ALA A 38 -2.43 -3.81 2.47
CA ALA A 38 -2.56 -4.62 3.68
C ALA A 38 -1.66 -4.07 4.81
N GLU A 39 -0.42 -3.68 4.47
CA GLU A 39 0.50 -3.07 5.43
C GLU A 39 -0.02 -1.72 5.95
N THR A 40 -0.52 -0.86 5.05
CA THR A 40 -1.12 0.44 5.41
C THR A 40 -2.28 0.24 6.39
N LYS A 41 -3.17 -0.73 6.10
CA LYS A 41 -4.28 -1.08 6.99
C LYS A 41 -3.78 -1.55 8.36
N SER A 42 -2.75 -2.38 8.39
CA SER A 42 -2.13 -2.85 9.65
C SER A 42 -1.58 -1.68 10.48
N HIS A 43 -0.87 -0.74 9.84
CA HIS A 43 -0.34 0.46 10.52
C HIS A 43 -1.46 1.36 11.07
N LEU A 44 -2.56 1.53 10.35
CA LEU A 44 -3.72 2.30 10.82
C LEU A 44 -4.36 1.66 12.05
N ILE A 45 -4.61 0.35 12.00
CA ILE A 45 -5.17 -0.41 13.13
C ILE A 45 -4.24 -0.31 14.34
N TYR A 46 -2.93 -0.45 14.14
CA TYR A 46 -1.95 -0.30 15.21
C TYR A 46 -1.97 1.12 15.79
N GLY A 47 -1.99 2.15 14.95
CA GLY A 47 -2.04 3.55 15.37
C GLY A 47 -3.28 3.86 16.21
N GLN A 48 -4.44 3.33 15.83
CA GLN A 48 -5.68 3.46 16.63
C GLN A 48 -5.57 2.73 17.97
N ARG A 49 -5.10 1.48 17.98
CA ARG A 49 -4.99 0.66 19.21
C ARG A 49 -3.96 1.20 20.20
N SER A 50 -2.90 1.83 19.70
CA SER A 50 -1.86 2.44 20.55
C SER A 50 -2.20 3.85 21.03
N GLY A 51 -3.35 4.42 20.60
CA GLY A 51 -3.75 5.79 20.94
C GLY A 51 -2.99 6.89 20.20
N ILE A 52 -2.16 6.53 19.21
CA ILE A 52 -1.39 7.47 18.38
C ILE A 52 -2.31 8.17 17.36
N LEU A 53 -3.27 7.44 16.81
CA LEU A 53 -4.26 7.96 15.87
C LEU A 53 -5.63 8.03 16.54
N GLN A 54 -6.20 9.23 16.59
CA GLN A 54 -7.58 9.41 17.01
C GLN A 54 -8.50 9.21 15.80
N THR A 55 -9.67 8.62 16.07
CA THR A 55 -10.74 8.55 15.07
C THR A 55 -11.70 9.67 15.42
N GLU A 56 -12.01 10.53 14.44
CA GLU A 56 -13.01 11.60 14.60
C GLU A 56 -14.42 11.03 14.79
#